data_AF-A0A955ERX8-F1
#
_entry.id   AF-A0A955ERX8-F1
#
_cell.length_a   1.000
_cell.length_b   1.000
_cell.length_c   1.000
_cell.angle_alpha   90.00
_cell.angle_beta   90.00
_cell.angle_gamma   90.00
#
_symmetry.space_group_name_H-M   'P 1'
#
loop_
_entity.id
_entity.type
_entity.pdbx_description
1 polymer ?
#
loop_
_entity_poly.entity_id
_entity_poly.type
_entity_poly.pdbx_seq_one_letter_code
_entity_poly.pdbx_strand_id
1 'polypeptide(L)'
;RDGSIAAADADGMERGGVLPGGSAWRVQRSRILRVAPPYLEPWTFETLMAIEQSPAMAEGILVVVDSAGNAYGLDAETGKKRWARRLESAPSQTPYASGLGFVVGTLGGAAFAIEPTTGHAKTLLRSTTGPVLALPFGTGVALLEHGPRGLRIAHADGRIEVRDEAAPRLRPQPAVGPEGIVWMEAGGAVRAQPRRGIREPLARVAATARHWTLDGSTLFTVDARGRLQALDLARGGQVVLDVDLGAPPMAAPAVTSERVVVPVEGALVGVQR
;
A
#
# COMPACT_ATOMS: atom_id res chain seq x y z
N ARG A 1 -0.10 -8.93 10.30
CA ARG A 1 0.13 -10.28 9.72
C ARG A 1 -0.61 -10.45 8.39
N ASP A 2 -1.12 -9.36 7.78
CA ASP A 2 -1.98 -9.45 6.60
C ASP A 2 -1.37 -8.55 5.52
N GLY A 3 -0.63 -9.15 4.60
CA GLY A 3 0.00 -8.45 3.48
C GLY A 3 0.70 -9.44 2.57
N SER A 4 0.36 -9.42 1.28
CA SER A 4 1.11 -10.13 0.26
C SER A 4 2.45 -9.44 0.05
N ILE A 5 3.55 -10.21 0.06
CA ILE A 5 4.87 -9.69 -0.29
C ILE A 5 5.01 -9.84 -1.80
N ALA A 6 5.02 -8.73 -2.53
CA ALA A 6 5.28 -8.71 -3.96
C ALA A 6 6.77 -8.41 -4.22
N ALA A 7 7.41 -9.25 -5.03
CA ALA A 7 8.73 -8.97 -5.60
C ALA A 7 8.55 -8.59 -7.07
N ALA A 8 9.28 -7.58 -7.54
CA ALA A 8 9.32 -7.19 -8.94
C ALA A 8 10.74 -7.46 -9.47
N ASP A 9 10.87 -8.37 -10.43
CA ASP A 9 12.15 -8.61 -11.11
C ASP A 9 12.28 -7.73 -12.37
N ALA A 10 13.50 -7.28 -12.62
CA ALA A 10 13.83 -6.15 -13.48
C ALA A 10 13.82 -6.40 -15.01
N ASP A 11 13.46 -7.59 -15.49
CA ASP A 11 13.68 -7.96 -16.91
C ASP A 11 12.42 -8.39 -17.70
N GLY A 12 11.22 -8.05 -17.22
CA GLY A 12 10.00 -8.14 -18.02
C GLY A 12 8.89 -8.99 -17.40
N MET A 13 7.88 -8.27 -16.89
CA MET A 13 6.47 -8.67 -16.74
C MET A 13 6.07 -9.86 -15.84
N GLU A 14 6.97 -10.59 -15.18
CA GLU A 14 6.54 -11.55 -14.15
C GLU A 14 6.44 -10.85 -12.78
N ARG A 15 5.20 -10.62 -12.32
CA ARG A 15 4.89 -10.16 -10.95
C ARG A 15 4.42 -11.34 -10.13
N GLY A 16 4.89 -11.47 -8.89
CA GLY A 16 4.47 -12.58 -8.04
C GLY A 16 4.71 -12.34 -6.56
N GLY A 17 4.21 -13.27 -5.76
CA GLY A 17 4.30 -13.19 -4.31
C GLY A 17 3.67 -14.40 -3.62
N VAL A 18 3.49 -14.28 -2.31
CA VAL A 18 2.88 -15.31 -1.46
C VAL A 18 1.66 -14.72 -0.75
N LEU A 19 0.55 -15.45 -0.77
CA LEU A 19 -0.68 -15.15 -0.07
C LEU A 19 -0.63 -15.68 1.38
N PRO A 20 -1.48 -15.16 2.29
CA PRO A 20 -1.72 -15.80 3.58
C PRO A 20 -2.01 -17.30 3.39
N GLY A 21 -1.51 -18.15 4.28
CA GLY A 21 -1.65 -19.61 4.13
C GLY A 21 -0.66 -20.27 3.16
N GLY A 22 0.24 -19.50 2.53
CA GLY A 22 1.41 -20.04 1.81
C GLY A 22 1.22 -20.27 0.30
N SER A 23 0.06 -19.93 -0.25
CA SER A 23 -0.17 -20.04 -1.70
C SER A 23 0.69 -19.05 -2.48
N ALA A 24 1.52 -19.54 -3.39
CA ALA A 24 2.29 -18.69 -4.29
C ALA A 24 1.42 -18.20 -5.45
N TRP A 25 1.62 -16.98 -5.90
CA TRP A 25 0.92 -16.44 -7.06
C TRP A 25 1.88 -15.73 -8.01
N ARG A 26 1.53 -15.72 -9.29
CA ARG A 26 2.21 -14.92 -10.32
C ARG A 26 1.27 -14.48 -11.43
N VAL A 27 1.57 -13.35 -12.05
CA VAL A 27 0.91 -12.85 -13.26
C VAL A 27 1.78 -13.17 -14.47
N GLN A 28 1.17 -13.78 -15.48
CA GLN A 28 1.78 -14.10 -16.76
C GLN A 28 1.06 -13.39 -17.90
N ARG A 29 1.80 -12.96 -18.92
CA ARG A 29 1.26 -12.28 -20.12
C ARG A 29 0.33 -11.10 -19.74
N SER A 30 0.65 -10.44 -18.64
CA SER A 30 -0.11 -9.35 -18.02
C SER A 30 -1.55 -9.65 -17.59
N ARG A 31 -2.20 -10.78 -17.95
CA ARG A 31 -3.64 -11.02 -17.68
C ARG A 31 -3.97 -12.42 -17.12
N ILE A 32 -2.98 -13.30 -17.04
CA ILE A 32 -3.16 -14.66 -16.52
C ILE A 32 -2.62 -14.71 -15.11
N LEU A 33 -3.50 -14.81 -14.13
CA LEU A 33 -3.12 -15.16 -12.78
C LEU A 33 -2.89 -16.66 -12.68
N ARG A 34 -1.73 -17.07 -12.17
CA ARG A 34 -1.48 -18.44 -11.72
C ARG A 34 -1.32 -18.44 -10.21
N VAL A 35 -1.99 -19.36 -9.54
CA VAL A 35 -1.88 -19.59 -8.10
C VAL A 35 -1.54 -21.04 -7.85
N ALA A 36 -0.60 -21.28 -6.94
CA ALA A 36 -0.16 -22.59 -6.50
C ALA A 36 -0.37 -22.70 -4.98
N PRO A 37 -1.50 -23.26 -4.53
CA PRO A 37 -1.68 -23.59 -3.13
C PRO A 37 -0.70 -24.69 -2.69
N PRO A 38 -0.27 -24.73 -1.43
CA PRO A 38 0.80 -25.63 -0.97
C PRO A 38 0.45 -27.13 -1.06
N TYR A 39 -0.83 -27.48 -1.05
CA TYR A 39 -1.29 -28.87 -0.99
C TYR A 39 -2.33 -29.21 -2.06
N LEU A 40 -2.51 -28.34 -3.06
CA LEU A 40 -3.49 -28.51 -4.13
C LEU A 40 -2.85 -28.26 -5.49
N GLU A 41 -3.52 -28.75 -6.53
CA GLU A 41 -3.09 -28.51 -7.90
C GLU A 41 -3.10 -27.00 -8.23
N PRO A 42 -2.03 -26.46 -8.84
CA PRO A 42 -2.01 -25.08 -9.28
C PRO A 42 -3.11 -24.80 -10.30
N TRP A 43 -3.71 -23.63 -10.19
CA TRP A 43 -4.78 -23.20 -11.08
C TRP A 43 -4.44 -21.86 -11.74
N THR A 44 -5.16 -21.56 -12.82
CA THR A 44 -5.01 -20.31 -13.55
C THR A 44 -6.36 -19.65 -13.79
N PHE A 45 -6.37 -18.32 -13.78
CA PHE A 45 -7.53 -17.51 -14.13
C PHE A 45 -7.10 -16.36 -15.05
N GLU A 46 -7.85 -16.16 -16.12
CA GLU A 46 -7.60 -15.08 -17.09
C GLU A 46 -8.60 -13.93 -16.88
N THR A 47 -8.08 -12.73 -16.69
CA THR A 47 -8.87 -11.49 -16.60
C THR A 47 -9.11 -10.88 -17.97
N LEU A 48 -10.08 -9.96 -18.06
CA LEU A 48 -10.38 -9.26 -19.32
C LEU A 48 -9.26 -8.29 -19.70
N MET A 49 -8.75 -7.54 -18.73
CA MET A 49 -7.64 -6.59 -18.90
C MET A 49 -6.42 -6.99 -18.06
N ALA A 50 -5.36 -6.18 -18.13
CA ALA A 50 -4.11 -6.48 -17.44
C ALA A 50 -4.27 -6.45 -15.90
N ILE A 51 -3.66 -7.40 -15.21
CA ILE A 51 -3.53 -7.46 -13.76
C ILE A 51 -2.32 -6.61 -13.38
N GLU A 52 -2.59 -5.37 -13.00
CA GLU A 52 -1.53 -4.44 -12.61
C GLU A 52 -1.23 -4.47 -11.11
N GLN A 53 -2.20 -4.90 -10.31
CA GLN A 53 -2.11 -4.91 -8.86
C GLN A 53 -2.05 -6.34 -8.34
N SER A 54 -1.44 -6.55 -7.17
CA SER A 54 -1.39 -7.85 -6.53
C SER A 54 -2.80 -8.29 -6.09
N PRO A 55 -3.09 -9.60 -6.04
CA PRO A 55 -4.34 -10.08 -5.48
C PRO A 55 -4.36 -9.98 -3.95
N ALA A 56 -5.56 -10.02 -3.37
CA ALA A 56 -5.78 -10.09 -1.92
C ALA A 56 -6.73 -11.23 -1.56
N MET A 57 -6.59 -11.77 -0.35
CA MET A 57 -7.37 -12.94 0.09
C MET A 57 -8.09 -12.67 1.40
N ALA A 58 -9.37 -13.07 1.47
CA ALA A 58 -10.21 -13.03 2.66
C ALA A 58 -11.25 -14.15 2.59
N GLU A 59 -11.50 -14.83 3.71
CA GLU A 59 -12.59 -15.82 3.80
C GLU A 59 -12.56 -16.92 2.70
N GLY A 60 -11.36 -17.37 2.32
CA GLY A 60 -11.17 -18.37 1.25
C GLY A 60 -11.43 -17.83 -0.17
N ILE A 61 -11.66 -16.54 -0.32
CA ILE A 61 -11.83 -15.85 -1.61
C ILE A 61 -10.57 -15.05 -1.92
N LEU A 62 -10.11 -15.15 -3.15
CA LEU A 62 -9.08 -14.30 -3.74
C LEU A 62 -9.75 -13.23 -4.60
N VAL A 63 -9.51 -11.96 -4.29
CA VAL A 63 -9.90 -10.84 -5.17
C VAL A 63 -8.75 -10.45 -6.09
N VAL A 64 -9.10 -10.28 -7.37
CA VAL A 64 -8.21 -9.77 -8.41
C VAL A 64 -8.93 -8.64 -9.11
N VAL A 65 -8.25 -7.51 -9.32
CA VAL A 65 -8.81 -6.36 -10.03
C VAL A 65 -7.91 -6.04 -11.22
N ASP A 66 -8.50 -6.04 -12.42
CA ASP A 66 -7.77 -5.69 -13.64
C ASP A 66 -7.68 -4.16 -13.86
N SER A 67 -6.90 -3.75 -14.85
CA SER A 67 -6.61 -2.36 -15.16
C SER A 67 -7.79 -1.58 -15.74
N ALA A 68 -8.87 -2.25 -16.15
CA ALA A 68 -10.12 -1.56 -16.42
C ALA A 68 -10.89 -1.29 -15.13
N GLY A 69 -10.70 -2.09 -14.08
CA GLY A 69 -11.49 -2.09 -12.85
C GLY A 69 -12.57 -3.18 -12.83
N ASN A 70 -12.35 -4.30 -13.53
CA ASN A 70 -13.13 -5.51 -13.33
C ASN A 70 -12.53 -6.27 -12.14
N ALA A 71 -13.33 -6.42 -11.09
CA ALA A 71 -13.00 -7.21 -9.91
C ALA A 71 -13.59 -8.61 -10.03
N TYR A 72 -12.80 -9.62 -9.67
CA TYR A 72 -13.18 -11.02 -9.69
C TYR A 72 -12.95 -11.61 -8.30
N GLY A 73 -13.96 -12.29 -7.76
CA GLY A 73 -13.82 -13.13 -6.58
C GLY A 73 -13.64 -14.57 -7.02
N LEU A 74 -12.49 -15.14 -6.72
CA LEU A 74 -12.12 -16.50 -7.05
C LEU A 74 -12.05 -17.32 -5.78
N ASP A 75 -12.53 -18.56 -5.82
CA ASP A 75 -12.23 -19.53 -4.78
C ASP A 75 -10.70 -19.75 -4.73
N ALA A 76 -10.08 -19.52 -3.58
CA ALA A 76 -8.63 -19.48 -3.46
C ALA A 76 -7.96 -20.86 -3.69
N GLU A 77 -8.70 -21.94 -3.45
CA GLU A 77 -8.22 -23.31 -3.60
C GLU A 77 -8.36 -23.81 -5.04
N THR A 78 -9.48 -23.47 -5.69
CA THR A 78 -9.84 -24.05 -7.00
C THR A 78 -9.72 -23.08 -8.18
N GLY A 79 -9.56 -21.78 -7.91
CA GLY A 79 -9.59 -20.73 -8.93
C GLY A 79 -10.96 -20.48 -9.54
N LYS A 80 -12.01 -21.18 -9.08
CA LYS A 80 -13.37 -21.02 -9.62
C LYS A 80 -13.90 -19.63 -9.31
N LYS A 81 -14.31 -18.90 -10.35
CA LYS A 81 -14.95 -17.60 -10.21
C LYS A 81 -16.28 -17.74 -9.46
N ARG A 82 -16.35 -17.10 -8.29
CA ARG A 82 -17.56 -16.99 -7.46
C ARG A 82 -18.41 -15.81 -7.88
N TRP A 83 -17.78 -14.68 -8.21
CA TRP A 83 -18.45 -13.47 -8.65
C TRP A 83 -17.55 -12.59 -9.53
N ALA A 84 -18.16 -11.63 -10.22
CA ALA A 84 -17.47 -10.55 -10.92
C ALA A 84 -18.22 -9.23 -10.70
N ARG A 85 -17.47 -8.12 -10.59
CA ARG A 85 -18.01 -6.78 -10.33
C ARG A 85 -17.22 -5.71 -11.08
N ARG A 86 -17.90 -4.66 -11.54
CA ARG A 86 -17.27 -3.48 -12.16
C ARG A 86 -17.15 -2.34 -11.12
N LEU A 87 -15.95 -1.82 -10.90
CA LEU A 87 -15.64 -0.75 -9.93
C LEU A 87 -15.48 0.65 -10.57
N GLU A 88 -16.03 0.84 -11.78
CA GLU A 88 -16.03 2.10 -12.55
C GLU A 88 -14.66 2.53 -13.12
N SER A 89 -13.56 2.32 -12.40
CA SER A 89 -12.21 2.71 -12.83
C SER A 89 -11.13 1.74 -12.34
N ALA A 90 -9.93 1.87 -12.89
CA ALA A 90 -8.76 1.08 -12.53
C ALA A 90 -8.44 1.20 -11.03
N PRO A 91 -7.98 0.12 -10.38
CA PRO A 91 -7.54 0.19 -8.99
C PRO A 91 -6.33 1.13 -8.87
N SER A 92 -6.34 2.02 -7.87
CA SER A 92 -5.23 2.93 -7.60
C SER A 92 -4.07 2.22 -6.88
N GLN A 93 -4.34 1.07 -6.26
CA GLN A 93 -3.38 0.26 -5.53
C GLN A 93 -3.86 -1.18 -5.37
N THR A 94 -3.00 -2.02 -4.78
CA THR A 94 -3.32 -3.38 -4.37
C THR A 94 -4.51 -3.39 -3.41
N PRO A 95 -5.59 -4.14 -3.72
CA PRO A 95 -6.68 -4.38 -2.78
C PRO A 95 -6.15 -4.97 -1.47
N TYR A 96 -6.87 -4.78 -0.37
CA TYR A 96 -6.56 -5.47 0.87
C TYR A 96 -7.82 -5.92 1.59
N ALA A 97 -7.68 -6.97 2.40
CA ALA A 97 -8.75 -7.50 3.23
C ALA A 97 -8.85 -6.70 4.54
N SER A 98 -10.08 -6.43 4.98
CA SER A 98 -10.37 -5.77 6.24
C SER A 98 -11.68 -6.32 6.84
N GLY A 99 -12.06 -5.85 8.02
CA GLY A 99 -13.39 -6.14 8.60
C GLY A 99 -14.58 -5.63 7.77
N LEU A 100 -14.34 -4.76 6.77
CA LEU A 100 -15.35 -4.31 5.81
C LEU A 100 -15.46 -5.20 4.56
N GLY A 101 -14.57 -6.20 4.41
CA GLY A 101 -14.34 -6.94 3.16
C GLY A 101 -13.11 -6.44 2.40
N PHE A 102 -13.08 -6.67 1.10
CA PHE A 102 -12.00 -6.19 0.23
C PHE A 102 -12.14 -4.70 -0.03
N VAL A 103 -11.12 -3.93 0.33
CA VAL A 103 -11.12 -2.49 0.12
C VAL A 103 -10.34 -2.17 -1.14
N VAL A 104 -10.94 -1.39 -2.04
CA VAL A 104 -10.36 -0.98 -3.32
C VAL A 104 -10.57 0.52 -3.53
N GLY A 105 -9.48 1.28 -3.59
CA GLY A 105 -9.47 2.64 -4.12
C GLY A 105 -9.26 2.64 -5.63
N THR A 106 -9.83 3.61 -6.34
CA THR A 106 -9.73 3.71 -7.81
C THR A 106 -9.10 5.02 -8.26
N LEU A 107 -8.49 4.98 -9.45
CA LEU A 107 -7.93 6.17 -10.11
C LEU A 107 -9.02 7.19 -10.49
N GLY A 108 -10.25 6.71 -10.71
CA GLY A 108 -11.45 7.54 -10.94
C GLY A 108 -12.03 8.21 -9.69
N GLY A 109 -11.35 8.11 -8.54
CA GLY A 109 -11.73 8.82 -7.32
C GLY A 109 -12.81 8.13 -6.49
N ALA A 110 -13.10 6.86 -6.71
CA ALA A 110 -14.02 6.10 -5.86
C ALA A 110 -13.25 5.15 -4.93
N ALA A 111 -13.85 4.82 -3.79
CA ALA A 111 -13.41 3.71 -2.95
C ALA A 111 -14.58 2.79 -2.62
N PHE A 112 -14.33 1.49 -2.64
CA PHE A 112 -15.32 0.45 -2.43
C PHE A 112 -14.88 -0.52 -1.34
N ALA A 113 -15.85 -1.00 -0.57
CA ALA A 113 -15.73 -2.23 0.22
C ALA A 113 -16.54 -3.32 -0.50
N ILE A 114 -15.90 -4.42 -0.85
CA ILE A 114 -16.51 -5.55 -1.56
C ILE A 114 -16.62 -6.72 -0.60
N GLU A 115 -17.84 -7.18 -0.38
CA GLU A 115 -18.09 -8.37 0.44
C GLU A 115 -17.44 -9.61 -0.21
N PRO A 116 -16.58 -10.36 0.50
CA PRO A 116 -15.79 -11.43 -0.11
C PRO A 116 -16.62 -12.53 -0.75
N THR A 117 -17.73 -12.94 -0.14
CA THR A 117 -18.50 -14.10 -0.59
C THR A 117 -19.46 -13.77 -1.74
N THR A 118 -20.08 -12.59 -1.72
CA THR A 118 -21.14 -12.20 -2.68
C THR A 118 -20.63 -11.29 -3.80
N GLY A 119 -19.51 -10.60 -3.60
CA GLY A 119 -19.05 -9.54 -4.48
C GLY A 119 -19.93 -8.29 -4.46
N HIS A 120 -20.79 -8.12 -3.45
CA HIS A 120 -21.56 -6.91 -3.25
C HIS A 120 -20.63 -5.76 -2.87
N ALA A 121 -20.63 -4.68 -3.67
CA ALA A 121 -19.74 -3.53 -3.49
C ALA A 121 -20.50 -2.35 -2.86
N LYS A 122 -20.11 -1.97 -1.65
CA LYS A 122 -20.55 -0.73 -0.99
C LYS A 122 -19.58 0.40 -1.32
N THR A 123 -20.09 1.53 -1.78
CA THR A 123 -19.26 2.74 -1.95
C THR A 123 -18.91 3.32 -0.58
N LEU A 124 -17.62 3.54 -0.33
CA LEU A 124 -17.11 4.21 0.89
C LEU A 124 -16.93 5.71 0.67
N LEU A 125 -16.46 6.10 -0.51
CA LEU A 125 -16.20 7.49 -0.88
C LEU A 125 -16.30 7.69 -2.39
N ARG A 126 -16.74 8.90 -2.77
CA ARG A 126 -16.57 9.45 -4.12
C ARG A 126 -15.91 10.81 -4.01
N SER A 127 -14.68 10.90 -4.46
CA SER A 127 -13.93 12.12 -4.67
C SER A 127 -14.34 12.76 -5.99
N THR A 128 -14.34 14.08 -6.03
CA THR A 128 -14.48 14.87 -7.26
C THR A 128 -13.16 15.53 -7.68
N THR A 129 -12.06 15.25 -6.97
CA THR A 129 -10.80 16.00 -7.14
C THR A 129 -9.61 15.14 -7.56
N GLY A 130 -9.70 13.81 -7.49
CA GLY A 130 -8.64 12.93 -8.00
C GLY A 130 -8.75 11.49 -7.53
N PRO A 131 -7.68 10.69 -7.74
CA PRO A 131 -7.58 9.32 -7.25
C PRO A 131 -7.80 9.23 -5.74
N VAL A 132 -8.41 8.13 -5.30
CA VAL A 132 -8.52 7.80 -3.88
C VAL A 132 -7.58 6.65 -3.57
N LEU A 133 -6.74 6.85 -2.55
CA LEU A 133 -5.93 5.80 -1.97
C LEU A 133 -6.64 5.25 -0.73
N ALA A 134 -6.78 3.93 -0.61
CA ALA A 134 -7.35 3.29 0.56
C ALA A 134 -6.26 2.53 1.33
N LEU A 135 -6.05 2.85 2.60
CA LEU A 135 -5.05 2.20 3.45
C LEU A 135 -5.71 1.47 4.62
N PRO A 136 -5.19 0.31 5.04
CA PRO A 136 -5.64 -0.34 6.27
C PRO A 136 -5.33 0.55 7.48
N PHE A 137 -6.33 0.84 8.32
CA PHE A 137 -6.17 1.70 9.50
C PHE A 137 -6.97 1.19 10.70
N GLY A 138 -6.29 0.57 11.67
CA GLY A 138 -6.96 -0.03 12.83
C GLY A 138 -8.00 -1.08 12.41
N THR A 139 -9.23 -0.95 12.91
CA THR A 139 -10.37 -1.79 12.49
C THR A 139 -11.08 -1.27 11.24
N GLY A 140 -10.54 -0.24 10.57
CA GLY A 140 -11.13 0.35 9.39
C GLY A 140 -10.17 0.76 8.29
N VAL A 141 -10.54 1.84 7.61
CA VAL A 141 -9.88 2.30 6.39
C VAL A 141 -9.45 3.74 6.60
N ALA A 142 -8.41 4.16 5.87
CA ALA A 142 -8.13 5.56 5.63
C ALA A 142 -8.22 5.84 4.13
N LEU A 143 -8.91 6.91 3.73
CA LEU A 143 -9.17 7.23 2.33
C LEU A 143 -8.52 8.55 1.95
N LEU A 144 -7.30 8.51 1.41
CA LEU A 144 -6.57 9.69 1.02
C LEU A 144 -6.98 10.14 -0.37
N GLU A 145 -7.50 11.35 -0.44
CA GLU A 145 -7.81 12.06 -1.67
C GLU A 145 -6.65 13.01 -2.00
N HIS A 146 -6.14 12.98 -3.24
CA HIS A 146 -5.14 13.94 -3.70
C HIS A 146 -5.83 15.05 -4.51
N GLY A 147 -6.06 16.21 -3.89
CA GLY A 147 -6.66 17.37 -4.56
C GLY A 147 -6.56 18.66 -3.73
N PRO A 148 -7.06 19.79 -4.26
CA PRO A 148 -6.96 21.12 -3.62
C PRO A 148 -7.64 21.21 -2.24
N ARG A 149 -8.47 20.23 -1.87
CA ARG A 149 -9.21 20.14 -0.59
C ARG A 149 -8.54 19.24 0.47
N GLY A 150 -7.29 18.80 0.24
CA GLY A 150 -6.47 18.16 1.26
C GLY A 150 -6.79 16.69 1.59
N LEU A 151 -6.30 16.25 2.75
CA LEU A 151 -6.35 14.88 3.24
C LEU A 151 -7.70 14.58 3.91
N ARG A 152 -8.38 13.52 3.46
CA ARG A 152 -9.56 12.96 4.14
C ARG A 152 -9.22 11.60 4.73
N ILE A 153 -9.88 11.24 5.81
CA ILE A 153 -9.68 9.95 6.49
C ILE A 153 -11.07 9.41 6.83
N ALA A 154 -11.49 8.36 6.15
CA ALA A 154 -12.80 7.74 6.36
C ALA A 154 -12.66 6.41 7.08
N HIS A 155 -13.01 6.41 8.37
CA HIS A 155 -12.95 5.25 9.27
C HIS A 155 -14.03 4.21 8.92
N ALA A 156 -13.83 2.96 9.36
CA ALA A 156 -14.78 1.86 9.08
C ALA A 156 -16.18 2.07 9.66
N ASP A 157 -16.29 2.84 10.74
CA ASP A 157 -17.57 3.22 11.35
C ASP A 157 -18.33 4.28 10.52
N GLY A 158 -17.80 4.66 9.36
CA GLY A 158 -18.38 5.68 8.48
C GLY A 158 -18.02 7.11 8.89
N ARG A 159 -17.23 7.29 9.95
CA ARG A 159 -16.76 8.62 10.36
C ARG A 159 -15.73 9.12 9.36
N ILE A 160 -15.98 10.29 8.78
CA ILE A 160 -15.03 10.96 7.90
C ILE A 160 -14.41 12.12 8.68
N GLU A 161 -13.12 12.03 8.97
CA GLU A 161 -12.31 13.18 9.33
C GLU A 161 -11.90 13.91 8.06
N VAL A 162 -12.38 15.16 7.90
CA VAL A 162 -11.90 16.07 6.86
C VAL A 162 -10.86 16.97 7.51
N ARG A 163 -9.63 16.93 7.01
CA ARG A 163 -8.61 17.92 7.38
C ARG A 163 -8.28 18.77 6.17
N ASP A 164 -9.07 19.82 6.06
CA ASP A 164 -8.93 20.88 5.08
C ASP A 164 -7.92 21.89 5.63
N GLU A 165 -6.73 21.92 5.05
CA GLU A 165 -5.76 22.99 5.20
C GLU A 165 -4.72 22.75 4.11
N ALA A 166 -4.96 23.31 2.91
CA ALA A 166 -3.99 23.45 1.82
C ALA A 166 -2.86 22.41 1.83
N ALA A 167 -3.19 21.12 1.73
CA ALA A 167 -2.19 20.08 1.92
C ALA A 167 -1.16 20.22 0.79
N PRO A 168 0.11 20.55 1.08
CA PRO A 168 1.12 20.63 0.04
C PRO A 168 1.21 19.27 -0.64
N ARG A 169 1.52 19.28 -1.95
CA ARG A 169 1.60 18.08 -2.81
C ARG A 169 2.20 16.90 -2.03
N LEU A 170 1.35 15.94 -1.67
CA LEU A 170 1.77 14.74 -0.95
C LEU A 170 2.71 13.97 -1.86
N ARG A 171 3.86 13.53 -1.34
CA ARG A 171 4.60 12.46 -2.02
C ARG A 171 3.87 11.15 -1.68
N PRO A 172 3.41 10.38 -2.68
CA PRO A 172 2.57 9.22 -2.43
C PRO A 172 3.38 8.10 -1.77
N GLN A 173 3.26 7.97 -0.44
CA GLN A 173 3.52 6.74 0.30
C GLN A 173 3.02 6.82 1.77
N PRO A 174 1.80 7.33 2.06
CA PRO A 174 1.31 7.34 3.44
C PRO A 174 1.39 5.95 4.09
N ALA A 175 1.77 5.89 5.37
CA ALA A 175 1.91 4.65 6.10
C ALA A 175 1.13 4.72 7.42
N VAL A 176 0.68 3.59 7.92
CA VAL A 176 0.01 3.51 9.22
C VAL A 176 0.98 2.97 10.25
N GLY A 177 1.18 3.73 11.33
CA GLY A 177 1.97 3.33 12.49
C GLY A 177 1.26 3.66 13.80
N PRO A 178 1.94 3.49 14.95
CA PRO A 178 1.37 3.79 16.27
C PRO A 178 0.90 5.26 16.40
N GLU A 179 1.49 6.16 15.62
CA GLU A 179 1.15 7.59 15.64
C GLU A 179 -0.04 7.94 14.74
N GLY A 180 -0.66 6.93 14.12
CA GLY A 180 -1.74 7.07 13.15
C GLY A 180 -1.23 7.00 11.72
N ILE A 181 -1.92 7.71 10.82
CA ILE A 181 -1.47 7.82 9.42
C ILE A 181 -0.32 8.81 9.36
N VAL A 182 0.87 8.34 9.02
CA VAL A 182 2.07 9.13 8.78
C VAL A 182 2.17 9.47 7.30
N TRP A 183 2.54 10.70 6.97
CA TRP A 183 2.86 11.12 5.61
C TRP A 183 4.04 12.08 5.59
N MET A 184 4.69 12.15 4.42
CA MET A 184 5.79 13.08 4.15
C MET A 184 5.38 14.08 3.07
N GLU A 185 5.53 15.36 3.39
CA GLU A 185 5.30 16.47 2.47
C GLU A 185 6.52 16.69 1.57
N ALA A 186 6.33 17.31 0.40
CA ALA A 186 7.42 17.55 -0.56
C ALA A 186 8.62 18.34 0.02
N GLY A 187 8.41 19.12 1.08
CA GLY A 187 9.46 19.87 1.79
C GLY A 187 10.18 19.10 2.90
N GLY A 188 9.95 17.78 3.04
CA GLY A 188 10.58 16.94 4.06
C GLY A 188 9.92 17.00 5.44
N ALA A 189 8.78 17.68 5.58
CA ALA A 189 8.01 17.64 6.81
C ALA A 189 7.30 16.28 6.94
N VAL A 190 7.54 15.59 8.05
CA VAL A 190 6.85 14.35 8.41
C VAL A 190 5.73 14.70 9.37
N ARG A 191 4.51 14.31 9.03
CA ARG A 191 3.32 14.53 9.84
C ARG A 191 2.64 13.21 10.12
N ALA A 192 1.84 13.18 11.19
CA ALA A 192 0.88 12.12 11.40
C ALA A 192 -0.51 12.67 11.66
N GLN A 193 -1.52 11.84 11.44
CA GLN A 193 -2.91 12.13 11.77
C GLN A 193 -2.92 12.55 13.25
N PRO A 194 -3.45 13.73 13.57
CA PRO A 194 -3.06 14.36 14.82
C PRO A 194 -3.67 13.67 16.02
N ARG A 195 -2.88 13.60 17.09
CA ARG A 195 -3.38 13.86 18.44
C ARG A 195 -3.84 15.33 18.45
N ARG A 196 -5.11 15.61 18.76
CA ARG A 196 -5.70 16.98 18.74
C ARG A 196 -4.67 18.07 19.14
N GLY A 197 -4.51 19.11 18.29
CA GLY A 197 -3.78 20.34 18.64
C GLY A 197 -2.35 20.50 18.10
N ILE A 198 -1.76 19.49 17.44
CA ILE A 198 -0.38 19.59 16.92
C ILE A 198 -0.37 20.28 15.54
N ARG A 199 0.22 21.48 15.46
CA ARG A 199 0.46 22.23 14.20
C ARG A 199 1.83 21.96 13.59
N GLU A 200 2.81 21.61 14.42
CA GLU A 200 4.19 21.34 14.00
C GLU A 200 4.36 19.91 13.45
N PRO A 201 5.30 19.68 12.52
CA PRO A 201 5.60 18.33 12.05
C PRO A 201 6.24 17.49 13.15
N LEU A 202 5.98 16.17 13.14
CA LEU A 202 6.59 15.21 14.08
C LEU A 202 8.09 15.07 13.88
N ALA A 203 8.55 15.23 12.64
CA ALA A 203 9.95 15.17 12.28
C ALA A 203 10.20 15.98 11.01
N ARG A 204 11.48 16.28 10.74
CA ARG A 204 11.92 16.84 9.46
C ARG A 204 13.04 15.97 8.90
N VAL A 205 12.88 15.57 7.65
CA VAL A 205 13.89 14.84 6.89
C VAL A 205 14.42 15.73 5.77
N ALA A 206 15.54 15.33 5.17
CA ALA A 206 16.09 16.04 4.03
C ALA A 206 15.04 16.12 2.90
N ALA A 207 14.90 17.28 2.25
CA ALA A 207 14.00 17.43 1.10
C ALA A 207 14.38 16.52 -0.09
N THR A 208 15.61 15.98 -0.08
CA THR A 208 16.12 14.98 -1.02
C THR A 208 15.65 13.56 -0.73
N ALA A 209 14.99 13.30 0.41
CA ALA A 209 14.43 12.00 0.76
C ALA A 209 13.45 11.55 -0.35
N ARG A 210 13.69 10.37 -0.92
CA ARG A 210 12.91 9.85 -2.06
C ARG A 210 12.06 8.66 -1.70
N HIS A 211 12.59 7.78 -0.85
CA HIS A 211 11.88 6.59 -0.43
C HIS A 211 11.90 6.47 1.08
N TRP A 212 10.84 5.88 1.62
CA TRP A 212 10.77 5.65 3.05
C TRP A 212 9.98 4.40 3.39
N THR A 213 10.14 3.93 4.63
CA THR A 213 9.41 2.82 5.22
C THR A 213 9.22 3.08 6.70
N LEU A 214 8.05 2.76 7.21
CA LEU A 214 7.71 2.89 8.62
C LEU A 214 7.68 1.50 9.25
N ASP A 215 8.43 1.31 10.32
CA ASP A 215 8.34 0.11 11.15
C ASP A 215 8.14 0.51 12.62
N GLY A 216 6.95 0.20 13.15
CA GLY A 216 6.49 0.75 14.42
C GLY A 216 6.52 2.29 14.39
N SER A 217 7.22 2.89 15.35
CA SER A 217 7.43 4.35 15.42
C SER A 217 8.74 4.80 14.77
N THR A 218 9.48 3.91 14.09
CA THR A 218 10.74 4.25 13.42
C THR A 218 10.52 4.47 11.94
N LEU A 219 10.80 5.69 11.47
CA LEU A 219 10.77 6.07 10.07
C LEU A 219 12.17 5.89 9.46
N PHE A 220 12.30 4.99 8.49
CA PHE A 220 13.50 4.84 7.68
C PHE A 220 13.34 5.62 6.38
N THR A 221 14.24 6.54 6.09
CA THR A 221 14.24 7.32 4.84
C THR A 221 15.57 7.15 4.13
N VAL A 222 15.54 7.07 2.81
CA VAL A 222 16.75 7.14 1.99
C VAL A 222 16.62 8.26 0.97
N ASP A 223 17.66 9.09 0.89
CA ASP A 223 17.72 10.22 -0.01
C ASP A 223 18.34 9.88 -1.37
N ALA A 224 18.21 10.80 -2.33
CA ALA A 224 18.69 10.61 -3.70
C ALA A 224 20.19 10.32 -3.81
N ARG A 225 20.98 10.58 -2.77
CA ARG A 225 22.43 10.37 -2.73
C ARG A 225 22.80 9.06 -2.04
N GLY A 226 21.84 8.31 -1.48
CA GLY A 226 22.11 7.10 -0.72
C GLY A 226 22.26 7.32 0.77
N ARG A 227 21.89 8.48 1.32
CA ARG A 227 21.91 8.67 2.77
C ARG A 227 20.68 8.02 3.40
N LEU A 228 20.89 6.95 4.16
CA LEU A 228 19.89 6.26 4.95
C LEU A 228 19.81 6.89 6.35
N GLN A 229 18.63 7.33 6.75
CA GLN A 229 18.35 7.82 8.10
C GLN A 229 17.21 7.02 8.74
N ALA A 230 17.30 6.75 10.04
CA ALA A 230 16.18 6.27 10.85
C ALA A 230 15.82 7.31 11.90
N LEU A 231 14.54 7.67 11.96
CA LEU A 231 14.00 8.67 12.88
C LEU A 231 12.98 8.02 13.80
N ASP A 232 13.12 8.21 15.11
CA ASP A 232 12.14 7.78 16.10
C ASP A 232 11.04 8.85 16.22
N LEU A 233 9.87 8.55 15.64
CA LEU A 233 8.71 9.45 15.62
C LEU A 233 8.06 9.58 17.01
N ALA A 234 8.20 8.58 17.90
CA ALA A 234 7.71 8.68 19.27
C ALA A 234 8.56 9.66 20.11
N ARG A 235 9.79 9.91 19.68
CA ARG A 235 10.74 10.87 20.30
C ARG A 235 10.92 12.15 19.47
N GLY A 236 9.88 12.56 18.76
CA GLY A 236 9.89 13.83 18.01
C GLY A 236 10.86 13.83 16.81
N GLY A 237 11.06 12.67 16.19
CA GLY A 237 11.91 12.56 15.00
C GLY A 237 13.40 12.52 15.31
N GLN A 238 13.80 12.09 16.52
CA GLN A 238 15.21 11.91 16.85
C GLN A 238 15.88 10.94 15.87
N VAL A 239 16.99 11.35 15.26
CA VAL A 239 17.79 10.49 14.40
C VAL A 239 18.48 9.43 15.26
N VAL A 240 18.20 8.16 14.99
CA VAL A 240 18.78 7.00 15.68
C VAL A 240 19.74 6.20 14.79
N LEU A 241 19.69 6.43 13.47
CA LEU A 241 20.62 5.87 12.50
C LEU A 241 20.86 6.90 11.39
N ASP A 242 22.11 7.02 10.95
CA ASP A 242 22.51 7.87 9.84
C ASP A 242 23.73 7.25 9.15
N VAL A 243 23.50 6.69 7.96
CA VAL A 243 24.51 5.91 7.22
C VAL A 243 24.52 6.34 5.77
N ASP A 244 25.72 6.59 5.24
CA ASP A 244 25.91 6.75 3.80
C ASP A 244 26.07 5.37 3.16
N LEU A 245 25.16 5.02 2.26
CA LEU A 245 25.19 3.75 1.53
C LEU A 245 26.25 3.75 0.42
N GLY A 246 26.81 4.92 0.06
CA GLY A 246 27.82 5.08 -0.98
C GLY A 246 27.27 4.95 -2.41
N ALA A 247 25.97 4.72 -2.57
CA ALA A 247 25.31 4.59 -3.87
C ALA A 247 23.85 5.04 -3.80
N PRO A 248 23.28 5.59 -4.90
CA PRO A 248 21.88 5.97 -4.96
C PRO A 248 20.92 4.79 -4.73
N PRO A 249 19.81 4.98 -4.01
CA PRO A 249 18.82 3.94 -3.81
C PRO A 249 17.99 3.71 -5.07
N MET A 250 17.61 2.46 -5.31
CA MET A 250 16.70 2.08 -6.39
C MET A 250 15.25 1.92 -5.92
N ALA A 251 15.04 1.68 -4.62
CA ALA A 251 13.72 1.50 -4.04
C ALA A 251 13.69 1.88 -2.55
N ALA A 252 12.51 1.74 -1.93
CA ALA A 252 12.36 1.94 -0.49
C ALA A 252 13.13 0.91 0.34
N PRO A 253 13.61 1.28 1.54
CA PRO A 253 14.25 0.34 2.45
C PRO A 253 13.30 -0.80 2.86
N ALA A 254 13.77 -2.04 2.83
CA ALA A 254 13.08 -3.17 3.44
C ALA A 254 13.58 -3.36 4.88
N VAL A 255 12.68 -3.44 5.85
CA VAL A 255 13.04 -3.51 7.28
C VAL A 255 12.72 -4.90 7.83
N THR A 256 13.66 -5.47 8.57
CA THR A 256 13.51 -6.73 9.33
C THR A 256 13.76 -6.46 10.81
N SER A 257 13.64 -7.49 11.66
CA SER A 257 13.96 -7.34 13.09
C SER A 257 15.44 -6.98 13.33
N GLU A 258 16.34 -7.48 12.48
CA GLU A 258 17.80 -7.33 12.66
C GLU A 258 18.44 -6.28 11.75
N ARG A 259 17.88 -6.06 10.56
CA ARG A 259 18.52 -5.30 9.49
C ARG A 259 17.55 -4.44 8.70
N VAL A 260 18.09 -3.34 8.18
CA VAL A 260 17.51 -2.55 7.10
C VAL A 260 18.26 -2.89 5.82
N VAL A 261 17.56 -3.28 4.78
CA VAL A 261 18.14 -3.63 3.48
C VAL A 261 17.69 -2.60 2.45
N VAL A 262 18.64 -2.00 1.75
CA VAL A 262 18.37 -1.02 0.70
C VAL A 262 18.97 -1.51 -0.62
N PRO A 263 18.14 -1.68 -1.67
CA PRO A 263 18.66 -1.91 -3.00
C PRO A 263 19.28 -0.63 -3.55
N VAL A 264 20.53 -0.73 -3.95
CA VAL A 264 21.30 0.33 -4.62
C VAL A 264 21.75 -0.18 -5.99
N GLU A 265 22.27 0.70 -6.83
CA GLU A 265 22.76 0.31 -8.15
C GLU A 265 23.82 -0.81 -8.04
N GLY A 266 23.50 -1.99 -8.59
CA GLY A 266 24.39 -3.15 -8.63
C GLY A 266 24.55 -3.94 -7.32
N ALA A 267 23.85 -3.58 -6.22
CA ALA A 267 24.01 -4.27 -4.93
C ALA A 267 22.78 -4.18 -4.00
N LEU A 268 22.77 -5.03 -2.96
CA LEU A 268 21.90 -4.89 -1.79
C LEU A 268 22.76 -4.53 -0.58
N VAL A 269 22.52 -3.38 0.04
CA VAL A 269 23.25 -2.95 1.24
C VAL A 269 22.40 -3.26 2.47
N GLY A 270 22.95 -4.07 3.38
CA GLY A 270 22.33 -4.37 4.67
C GLY A 270 22.99 -3.57 5.79
N VAL A 271 22.19 -2.81 6.54
CA VAL A 271 22.61 -2.05 7.72
C VAL A 271 21.99 -2.69 8.95
N GLN A 272 22.78 -2.88 10.01
CA GLN A 272 22.27 -3.42 11.27
C GLN A 272 21.41 -2.36 11.96
N ARG A 273 20.26 -2.79 12.49
CA ARG A 273 19.27 -1.91 13.12
C ARG A 273 19.70 -1.47 14.52
#